data_AF-A0AAW1NT48-F1
#
_entry.id   AF-A0AAW1NT48-F1
#
_cell.length_a   1.000
_cell.length_b   1.000
_cell.length_c   1.000
_cell.angle_alpha   90.00
_cell.angle_beta   90.00
_cell.angle_gamma   90.00
#
_symmetry.space_group_name_H-M   'P 1'
#
loop_
_entity.id
_entity.type
_entity.pdbx_description
1 polymer ?
#
loop_
_entity_poly.entity_id
_entity_poly.type
_entity_poly.pdbx_seq_one_letter_code
_entity_poly.pdbx_strand_id
1 'polypeptide(L)'
;MIKKREYDFFGPVLGPSAIMLGLPLVSYLLVYGCNASGCLSLQHIPDLAASFRTTQIATQDGFLVIIGWLTFQLLLHLLLPGRRAEGAPLQHGERLVYKLTGFSNLLASVACVLFLGWTKQWIDLSWAYDNFLPLLTAATARYLVDHPQELPVWAMIGITALQALGYAIFRLSNSQKDAFRRDPSHPSVRHLRTIATPTGRKLLVSGWWGTARHINYLGDWLMGLAWCLPCGFQHPVPYFYAIYFAVLLIHRDRRDDDACRKKYGKAWDEYCRRVPSRLIPYVY
;
A
#
# COMPACT_ATOMS: atom_id res chain seq x y z
N MET A 1 1.23 37.77 -6.70
CA MET A 1 1.72 37.05 -5.49
C MET A 1 2.29 35.71 -5.92
N ILE A 2 3.61 35.54 -5.88
CA ILE A 2 4.25 34.23 -6.11
C ILE A 2 3.91 33.36 -4.90
N LYS A 3 3.10 32.32 -5.09
CA LYS A 3 2.75 31.35 -4.05
C LYS A 3 4.05 30.66 -3.64
N LYS A 4 4.53 30.89 -2.41
CA LYS A 4 5.73 30.25 -1.88
C LYS A 4 5.53 28.73 -1.97
N ARG A 5 6.44 28.02 -2.65
CA ARG A 5 6.39 26.55 -2.71
C ARG A 5 6.76 26.03 -1.32
N GLU A 6 5.76 25.55 -0.59
CA GLU A 6 5.95 24.72 0.59
C GLU A 6 6.42 23.34 0.10
N TYR A 7 7.52 22.86 0.67
CA TYR A 7 8.05 21.53 0.37
C TYR A 7 7.91 20.65 1.61
N ASP A 8 7.26 19.51 1.45
CA ASP A 8 7.24 18.44 2.45
C ASP A 8 8.57 17.65 2.42
N PHE A 9 8.81 16.80 3.43
CA PHE A 9 9.94 15.86 3.48
C PHE A 9 11.33 16.49 3.32
N PHE A 10 11.69 17.46 4.18
CA PHE A 10 13.03 18.10 4.16
C PHE A 10 13.41 18.77 2.83
N GLY A 11 12.43 19.15 2.00
CA GLY A 11 12.69 19.92 0.80
C GLY A 11 12.97 19.06 -0.45
N PRO A 12 13.17 19.70 -1.60
CA PRO A 12 13.27 19.03 -2.90
C PRO A 12 14.56 18.24 -3.11
N VAL A 13 15.54 18.35 -2.19
CA VAL A 13 16.86 17.72 -2.32
C VAL A 13 17.06 16.67 -1.22
N LEU A 14 17.05 17.06 0.05
CA LEU A 14 17.39 16.15 1.15
C LEU A 14 16.42 14.97 1.27
N GLY A 15 15.11 15.19 1.19
CA GLY A 15 14.12 14.12 1.24
C GLY A 15 14.28 13.09 0.12
N PRO A 16 14.25 13.52 -1.16
CA PRO A 16 14.48 12.63 -2.28
C PRO A 16 15.83 11.91 -2.22
N SER A 17 16.93 12.61 -1.88
CA SER A 17 18.24 11.97 -1.73
C SER A 17 18.28 10.93 -0.62
N ALA A 18 17.66 11.21 0.53
CA ALA A 18 17.55 10.26 1.64
C ALA A 18 16.72 9.02 1.25
N ILE A 19 15.66 9.18 0.45
CA ILE A 19 14.87 8.04 -0.06
C ILE A 19 15.67 7.27 -1.12
N MET A 20 16.31 7.95 -2.06
CA MET A 20 17.08 7.31 -3.14
C MET A 20 18.25 6.48 -2.63
N LEU A 21 18.92 6.91 -1.56
CA LEU A 21 20.03 6.17 -0.96
C LEU A 21 19.56 5.24 0.15
N GLY A 22 18.61 5.69 0.97
CA GLY A 22 18.13 4.97 2.14
C GLY A 22 17.20 3.80 1.80
N LEU A 23 16.34 3.93 0.78
CA LEU A 23 15.40 2.87 0.45
C LEU A 23 16.12 1.62 -0.10
N PRO A 24 17.06 1.72 -1.07
CA PRO A 24 17.83 0.55 -1.50
C PRO A 24 18.63 -0.05 -0.33
N LEU A 25 19.25 0.78 0.50
CA LEU A 25 19.98 0.32 1.68
C LEU A 25 19.07 -0.48 2.63
N VAL A 26 17.89 0.04 2.96
CA VAL A 26 16.90 -0.65 3.80
C VAL A 26 16.44 -1.95 3.14
N SER A 27 16.15 -1.95 1.84
CA SER A 27 15.75 -3.15 1.11
C SER A 27 16.82 -4.25 1.17
N TYR A 28 18.10 -3.90 0.98
CA TYR A 28 19.19 -4.86 1.13
C TYR A 28 19.41 -5.29 2.58
N LEU A 29 19.30 -4.37 3.55
CA LEU A 29 19.38 -4.70 4.96
C LEU A 29 18.26 -5.66 5.39
N LEU A 30 17.06 -5.55 4.82
CA LEU A 30 15.96 -6.48 5.11
C LEU A 30 16.25 -7.88 4.54
N VAL A 31 16.89 -7.97 3.37
CA VAL A 31 17.27 -9.26 2.75
C VAL A 31 18.43 -9.92 3.50
N TYR A 32 19.53 -9.18 3.68
CA TYR A 32 20.72 -9.75 4.28
C TYR A 32 20.60 -9.86 5.79
N GLY A 33 19.80 -8.98 6.40
CA GLY A 33 19.54 -8.98 7.82
C GLY A 33 18.58 -10.06 8.29
N CYS A 34 17.95 -10.83 7.41
CA CYS A 34 17.17 -11.99 7.83
C CYS A 34 17.05 -12.97 6.66
N ASN A 35 17.83 -14.05 6.74
CA ASN A 35 17.95 -15.06 5.70
C ASN A 35 18.07 -16.46 6.34
N ALA A 36 18.21 -17.51 5.54
CA ALA A 36 18.26 -18.90 6.02
C ALA A 36 19.34 -19.17 7.10
N SER A 37 20.41 -18.36 7.18
CA SER A 37 21.45 -18.48 8.20
C SER A 37 21.15 -17.78 9.53
N GLY A 38 20.11 -16.95 9.58
CA GLY A 38 19.67 -16.24 10.78
C GLY A 38 19.21 -14.81 10.51
N CYS A 39 18.73 -14.14 11.56
CA CYS A 39 18.23 -12.77 11.49
C CYS A 39 18.99 -11.81 12.41
N LEU A 40 18.91 -10.52 12.09
CA LEU A 40 19.81 -9.48 12.55
C LEU A 40 19.86 -9.43 14.08
N SER A 41 21.01 -9.86 14.61
CA SER A 41 21.42 -9.77 16.00
C SER A 41 22.74 -8.99 16.03
N LEU A 42 23.01 -8.23 17.11
CA LEU A 42 24.21 -7.41 17.26
C LEU A 42 25.53 -8.18 17.04
N GLN A 43 25.49 -9.51 17.17
CA GLN A 43 26.64 -10.42 17.00
C GLN A 43 26.95 -10.79 15.53
N HIS A 44 26.01 -10.60 14.59
CA HIS A 44 26.12 -11.09 13.19
C HIS A 44 26.44 -9.97 12.16
N ILE A 45 26.84 -8.77 12.61
CA ILE A 45 27.22 -7.66 11.72
C ILE A 45 28.43 -8.00 10.81
N PRO A 46 29.46 -8.77 11.24
CA PRO A 46 30.57 -9.16 10.36
C PRO A 46 30.15 -10.07 9.20
N ASP A 47 29.20 -10.98 9.42
CA ASP A 47 28.69 -11.90 8.40
C ASP A 47 27.89 -11.18 7.31
N LEU A 48 27.19 -10.11 7.67
CA LEU A 48 26.47 -9.25 6.73
C LEU A 48 27.41 -8.71 5.64
N ALA A 49 28.58 -8.19 6.03
CA ALA A 49 29.58 -7.64 5.12
C ALA A 49 30.29 -8.71 4.27
N ALA A 50 30.27 -9.98 4.69
CA ALA A 50 30.72 -11.12 3.91
C ALA A 50 29.66 -11.53 2.87
N SER A 51 28.38 -11.60 3.26
CA SER A 51 27.27 -11.92 2.35
C SER A 51 27.15 -10.94 1.18
N PHE A 52 27.36 -9.64 1.41
CA PHE A 52 27.38 -8.64 0.33
C PHE A 52 28.47 -8.88 -0.72
N ARG A 53 29.59 -9.54 -0.35
CA ARG A 53 30.71 -9.81 -1.27
C ARG A 53 30.52 -11.08 -2.10
N THR A 54 29.77 -12.05 -1.58
CA THR A 54 29.62 -13.36 -2.20
C THR A 54 28.35 -13.49 -3.04
N THR A 55 27.35 -12.66 -2.80
CA THR A 55 26.04 -12.84 -3.43
C THR A 55 25.89 -11.96 -4.67
N GLN A 56 25.44 -12.56 -5.78
CA GLN A 56 25.14 -11.80 -7.01
C GLN A 56 23.86 -10.99 -6.82
N ILE A 57 24.03 -9.71 -6.55
CA ILE A 57 22.93 -8.75 -6.35
C ILE A 57 22.25 -8.32 -7.66
N ALA A 58 22.92 -8.49 -8.80
CA ALA A 58 22.41 -8.15 -10.11
C ALA A 58 22.84 -9.21 -11.12
N THR A 59 21.87 -9.77 -11.83
CA THR A 59 22.09 -10.73 -12.91
C THR A 59 21.47 -10.20 -14.20
N GLN A 60 22.09 -10.52 -15.33
CA GLN A 60 21.58 -10.14 -16.64
C GLN A 60 20.18 -10.76 -16.88
N ASP A 61 19.99 -12.01 -16.46
CA ASP A 61 18.71 -12.70 -16.59
C ASP A 61 17.61 -12.02 -15.76
N GLY A 62 17.90 -11.60 -14.52
CA GLY A 62 16.95 -10.85 -13.69
C GLY A 62 16.52 -9.53 -14.35
N PHE A 63 17.47 -8.81 -14.95
CA PHE A 63 17.19 -7.56 -15.67
C PHE A 63 16.33 -7.78 -16.92
N LEU A 64 16.66 -8.81 -17.72
CA LEU A 64 15.90 -9.18 -18.91
C LEU A 64 14.48 -9.62 -18.56
N VAL A 65 14.30 -10.38 -17.47
CA VAL A 65 12.98 -10.81 -17.00
C VAL A 65 12.14 -9.61 -16.55
N ILE A 66 12.71 -8.64 -15.82
CA ILE A 66 12.01 -7.42 -15.40
C ILE A 66 11.60 -6.58 -16.62
N ILE A 67 12.52 -6.33 -17.57
CA ILE A 67 12.22 -5.58 -18.79
C ILE A 67 11.17 -6.30 -19.62
N GLY A 68 11.31 -7.62 -19.79
CA GLY A 68 10.35 -8.45 -20.49
C GLY A 68 8.96 -8.38 -19.85
N TRP A 69 8.90 -8.47 -18.52
CA TRP A 69 7.65 -8.32 -17.76
C TRP A 69 7.03 -6.94 -17.92
N LEU A 70 7.81 -5.85 -17.80
CA LEU A 70 7.31 -4.48 -17.99
C LEU A 70 6.81 -4.24 -19.42
N THR A 71 7.55 -4.76 -20.40
CA THR A 71 7.16 -4.71 -21.81
C THR A 71 5.87 -5.49 -22.05
N PHE A 72 5.74 -6.69 -21.47
CA PHE A 72 4.53 -7.48 -21.51
C PHE A 72 3.33 -6.75 -20.89
N GLN A 73 3.50 -6.16 -19.70
CA GLN A 73 2.45 -5.36 -19.06
C GLN A 73 2.03 -4.15 -19.91
N LEU A 74 2.99 -3.47 -20.54
CA LEU A 74 2.74 -2.37 -21.47
C LEU A 74 1.98 -2.83 -22.72
N LEU A 75 2.41 -3.94 -23.33
CA LEU A 75 1.74 -4.50 -24.50
C LEU A 75 0.29 -4.88 -24.17
N LEU A 76 0.04 -5.54 -23.04
CA LEU A 76 -1.33 -5.83 -22.61
C LEU A 76 -2.14 -4.53 -22.39
N HIS A 77 -1.55 -3.49 -21.79
CA HIS A 77 -2.23 -2.22 -21.60
C HIS A 77 -2.61 -1.56 -22.94
N LEU A 78 -1.74 -1.64 -23.95
CA LEU A 78 -1.99 -1.10 -25.28
C LEU A 78 -3.06 -1.92 -26.04
N LEU A 79 -2.92 -3.25 -26.04
CA LEU A 79 -3.71 -4.17 -26.85
C LEU A 79 -5.09 -4.47 -26.27
N LEU A 80 -5.20 -4.63 -24.95
CA LEU A 80 -6.48 -5.00 -24.33
C LEU A 80 -7.46 -3.82 -24.35
N PRO A 81 -8.75 -4.06 -24.63
CA PRO A 81 -9.76 -3.03 -24.51
C PRO A 81 -9.90 -2.58 -23.05
N GLY A 82 -10.18 -1.29 -22.86
CA GLY A 82 -10.31 -0.68 -21.54
C GLY A 82 -11.24 0.52 -21.56
N ARG A 83 -11.95 0.74 -20.45
CA ARG A 83 -12.83 1.92 -20.30
C ARG A 83 -11.99 3.18 -20.18
N ARG A 84 -12.41 4.28 -20.79
CA ARG A 84 -11.77 5.59 -20.63
C ARG A 84 -12.49 6.37 -19.54
N ALA A 85 -11.73 6.99 -18.63
CA ALA A 85 -12.28 7.78 -17.53
C ALA A 85 -11.48 9.08 -17.35
N GLU A 86 -12.17 10.16 -17.01
CA GLU A 86 -11.52 11.43 -16.68
C GLU A 86 -10.92 11.40 -15.27
N GLY A 87 -9.72 11.97 -15.15
CA GLY A 87 -9.05 12.18 -13.88
C GLY A 87 -9.58 13.38 -13.07
N ALA A 88 -8.89 13.64 -11.97
CA ALA A 88 -9.09 14.85 -11.19
C ALA A 88 -8.71 16.11 -12.00
N PRO A 89 -9.37 17.25 -11.76
CA PRO A 89 -9.00 18.50 -12.42
C PRO A 89 -7.59 18.94 -11.99
N LEU A 90 -6.79 19.34 -12.98
CA LEU A 90 -5.47 19.97 -12.79
C LEU A 90 -5.61 21.37 -12.18
N GLN A 91 -4.49 21.98 -11.79
CA GLN A 91 -4.49 23.35 -11.25
C GLN A 91 -5.08 24.38 -12.23
N HIS A 92 -4.98 24.11 -13.53
CA HIS A 92 -5.54 24.93 -14.61
C HIS A 92 -6.95 24.49 -15.05
N GLY A 93 -7.57 23.52 -14.35
CA GLY A 93 -8.94 23.05 -14.62
C GLY A 93 -9.06 21.93 -15.67
N GLU A 94 -8.02 21.68 -16.45
CA GLU A 94 -7.98 20.59 -17.43
C GLU A 94 -8.10 19.21 -16.78
N ARG A 95 -8.60 18.22 -17.54
CA ARG A 95 -8.75 16.84 -17.10
C ARG A 95 -8.08 15.89 -18.09
N LEU A 96 -7.26 15.00 -17.55
CA LEU A 96 -6.62 13.94 -18.33
C LEU A 96 -7.54 12.73 -18.44
N VAL A 97 -7.56 12.09 -19.60
CA VAL A 97 -8.35 10.88 -19.86
C VAL A 97 -7.44 9.66 -19.74
N TYR A 98 -7.80 8.71 -18.88
CA TYR A 98 -7.04 7.50 -18.60
C TYR A 98 -7.74 6.26 -19.16
N LYS A 99 -6.98 5.37 -19.80
CA LYS A 99 -7.45 4.02 -20.21
C LYS A 99 -7.32 3.06 -19.02
N LEU A 100 -8.43 2.53 -18.55
CA LEU A 100 -8.50 1.60 -17.43
C LEU A 100 -8.50 0.15 -17.95
N THR A 101 -7.33 -0.51 -17.93
CA THR A 101 -7.15 -1.92 -18.32
C THR A 101 -6.73 -2.83 -17.16
N GLY A 102 -6.59 -2.31 -15.94
CA GLY A 102 -5.90 -3.04 -14.85
C GLY A 102 -6.42 -4.46 -14.60
N PHE A 103 -7.74 -4.65 -14.55
CA PHE A 103 -8.32 -5.98 -14.30
C PHE A 103 -8.15 -6.95 -15.47
N SER A 104 -8.30 -6.48 -16.72
CA SER A 104 -8.07 -7.32 -17.90
C SER A 104 -6.58 -7.66 -18.06
N ASN A 105 -5.68 -6.72 -17.77
CA ASN A 105 -4.23 -6.96 -17.69
C ASN A 105 -3.91 -8.07 -16.70
N LEU A 106 -4.47 -7.98 -15.49
CA LEU A 106 -4.24 -8.94 -14.42
C LEU A 106 -4.66 -10.35 -14.84
N LEU A 107 -5.90 -10.51 -15.33
CA LEU A 107 -6.41 -11.81 -15.75
C LEU A 107 -5.62 -12.39 -16.92
N ALA A 108 -5.30 -11.58 -17.92
CA ALA A 108 -4.50 -12.01 -19.07
C ALA A 108 -3.08 -12.41 -18.64
N SER A 109 -2.46 -11.67 -17.71
CA SER A 109 -1.14 -11.97 -17.19
C SER A 109 -1.13 -13.29 -16.42
N VAL A 110 -2.08 -13.48 -15.50
CA VAL A 110 -2.20 -14.72 -14.72
C VAL A 110 -2.46 -15.91 -15.65
N ALA A 111 -3.39 -15.79 -16.59
CA ALA A 111 -3.67 -16.85 -17.55
C ALA A 111 -2.45 -17.20 -18.40
N CYS A 112 -1.70 -16.20 -18.87
CA CYS A 112 -0.48 -16.39 -19.65
C CYS A 112 0.61 -17.11 -18.83
N VAL A 113 0.89 -16.64 -17.62
CA VAL A 113 1.91 -17.24 -16.74
C VAL A 113 1.52 -18.68 -16.37
N LEU A 114 0.27 -18.94 -16.02
CA LEU A 114 -0.20 -20.29 -15.71
C LEU A 114 -0.15 -21.21 -16.94
N PHE A 115 -0.53 -20.72 -18.12
CA PHE A 115 -0.47 -21.53 -19.34
C PHE A 115 0.98 -21.87 -19.74
N LEU A 116 1.87 -20.88 -19.71
CA LEU A 116 3.28 -21.06 -20.08
C LEU A 116 4.03 -21.89 -19.04
N GLY A 117 3.72 -21.70 -17.75
CA GLY A 117 4.39 -22.38 -16.64
C GLY A 117 3.84 -23.76 -16.38
N TRP A 118 2.53 -23.90 -16.19
CA TRP A 118 1.91 -25.17 -15.81
C TRP A 118 1.66 -26.11 -16.99
N THR A 119 1.09 -25.60 -18.08
CA THR A 119 0.69 -26.44 -19.22
C THR A 119 1.85 -26.70 -20.17
N LYS A 120 2.62 -25.66 -20.50
CA LYS A 120 3.72 -25.74 -21.45
C LYS A 120 5.07 -26.05 -20.80
N GLN A 121 5.24 -25.75 -19.50
CA GLN A 121 6.51 -25.89 -18.79
C GLN A 121 7.66 -25.14 -19.51
N TRP A 122 7.33 -24.04 -20.19
CA TRP A 122 8.29 -23.18 -20.89
C TRP A 122 8.94 -22.15 -19.98
N ILE A 123 8.26 -21.83 -18.88
CA ILE A 123 8.79 -20.97 -17.83
C ILE A 123 8.82 -21.76 -16.53
N ASP A 124 9.95 -21.71 -15.84
CA ASP A 124 10.07 -22.25 -14.50
C ASP A 124 9.59 -21.20 -13.49
N LEU A 125 8.49 -21.50 -12.80
CA LEU A 125 7.92 -20.61 -11.79
C LEU A 125 8.79 -20.54 -10.53
N SER A 126 9.59 -21.59 -10.26
CA SER A 126 10.51 -21.63 -9.12
C SER A 126 11.76 -20.79 -9.36
N TRP A 127 12.15 -20.55 -10.62
CA TRP A 127 13.28 -19.67 -10.96
C TRP A 127 13.14 -18.26 -10.39
N ALA A 128 11.92 -17.71 -10.35
CA ALA A 128 11.65 -16.39 -9.78
C ALA A 128 11.90 -16.36 -8.25
N TYR A 129 11.73 -17.49 -7.58
CA TYR A 129 12.09 -17.65 -6.17
C TYR A 129 13.61 -17.76 -5.98
N ASP A 130 14.29 -18.55 -6.80
CA ASP A 130 15.74 -18.74 -6.70
C ASP A 130 16.51 -17.46 -7.02
N ASN A 131 16.02 -16.68 -7.98
CA ASN A 131 16.61 -15.41 -8.44
C ASN A 131 15.97 -14.19 -7.77
N PHE A 132 15.35 -14.41 -6.62
CA PHE A 132 14.60 -13.38 -5.95
C PHE A 132 15.43 -12.17 -5.55
N LEU A 133 16.70 -12.33 -5.13
CA LEU A 133 17.54 -11.19 -4.75
C LEU A 133 17.88 -10.29 -5.96
N PRO A 134 18.35 -10.84 -7.11
CA PRO A 134 18.42 -10.09 -8.36
C PRO A 134 17.10 -9.43 -8.79
N LEU A 135 15.97 -10.12 -8.62
CA LEU A 135 14.64 -9.57 -8.90
C LEU A 135 14.20 -8.51 -7.88
N LEU A 136 14.64 -8.60 -6.62
CA LEU A 136 14.34 -7.67 -5.55
C LEU A 136 15.14 -6.39 -5.70
N THR A 137 16.42 -6.47 -6.08
CA THR A 137 17.20 -5.34 -6.60
C THR A 137 16.41 -4.58 -7.67
N ALA A 138 15.51 -5.28 -8.37
CA ALA A 138 14.61 -4.71 -9.35
C ALA A 138 13.12 -4.53 -8.91
N ALA A 139 12.64 -5.03 -7.75
CA ALA A 139 11.19 -5.07 -7.42
C ALA A 139 10.72 -5.17 -5.92
N THR A 140 11.50 -5.67 -4.95
CA THR A 140 11.24 -5.76 -3.47
C THR A 140 10.02 -6.51 -2.85
N ALA A 141 10.25 -7.72 -2.24
CA ALA A 141 9.81 -8.31 -0.91
C ALA A 141 10.07 -9.86 -0.67
N ARG A 142 10.84 -10.33 0.37
CA ARG A 142 11.03 -11.78 0.79
C ARG A 142 11.25 -11.99 2.30
N TYR A 143 10.45 -12.83 2.96
CA TYR A 143 10.70 -13.26 4.35
C TYR A 143 10.21 -14.68 4.63
N LEU A 144 8.95 -14.97 4.29
CA LEU A 144 8.27 -16.24 4.66
C LEU A 144 8.85 -17.50 4.01
N VAL A 145 9.76 -17.35 3.04
CA VAL A 145 10.28 -18.49 2.28
C VAL A 145 11.53 -19.09 2.90
N ASP A 146 12.33 -18.31 3.62
CA ASP A 146 13.57 -18.79 4.27
C ASP A 146 13.34 -19.24 5.72
N HIS A 147 12.19 -18.89 6.28
CA HIS A 147 11.83 -19.19 7.65
C HIS A 147 10.46 -19.86 7.69
N PRO A 148 10.37 -21.17 7.38
CA PRO A 148 9.12 -21.90 7.50
C PRO A 148 8.66 -21.84 8.97
N GLN A 149 7.54 -21.16 9.20
CA GLN A 149 6.90 -21.05 10.51
C GLN A 149 5.67 -21.95 10.53
N GLU A 150 5.63 -22.93 11.43
CA GLU A 150 4.41 -23.70 11.69
C GLU A 150 3.50 -22.93 12.64
N LEU A 151 2.43 -22.34 12.10
CA LEU A 151 1.45 -21.61 12.90
C LEU A 151 0.37 -22.56 13.44
N PRO A 152 0.02 -22.50 14.72
CA PRO A 152 -1.11 -23.27 15.23
C PRO A 152 -2.41 -22.78 14.59
N VAL A 153 -3.39 -23.67 14.42
CA VAL A 153 -4.65 -23.39 13.69
C VAL A 153 -5.37 -22.16 14.23
N TRP A 154 -5.37 -21.94 15.55
CA TRP A 154 -5.99 -20.76 16.16
C TRP A 154 -5.33 -19.45 15.72
N ALA A 155 -4.01 -19.44 15.49
CA ALA A 155 -3.28 -18.27 15.02
C ALA A 155 -3.64 -17.98 13.56
N MET A 156 -3.72 -19.00 12.71
CA MET A 156 -4.18 -18.85 11.32
C MET A 156 -5.62 -18.33 11.24
N ILE A 157 -6.52 -18.84 12.08
CA ILE A 157 -7.90 -18.33 12.21
C ILE A 157 -7.88 -16.86 12.64
N GLY A 158 -7.10 -16.50 13.66
CA GLY A 158 -6.98 -15.13 14.15
C GLY A 158 -6.44 -14.16 13.10
N ILE A 159 -5.39 -14.54 12.37
CA ILE A 159 -4.80 -13.75 11.29
C ILE A 159 -5.81 -13.55 10.14
N THR A 160 -6.51 -14.62 9.75
CA THR A 160 -7.52 -14.54 8.70
C THR A 160 -8.70 -13.68 9.13
N ALA A 161 -9.13 -13.77 10.38
CA ALA A 161 -10.17 -12.92 10.95
C ALA A 161 -9.74 -11.44 10.98
N LEU A 162 -8.48 -11.16 11.35
CA LEU A 162 -7.91 -9.82 11.33
C LEU A 162 -7.88 -9.23 9.92
N GLN A 163 -7.45 -10.01 8.93
CA GLN A 163 -7.46 -9.63 7.50
C GLN A 163 -8.88 -9.34 7.02
N ALA A 164 -9.84 -10.21 7.35
CA ALA A 164 -11.24 -10.04 6.96
C ALA A 164 -11.86 -8.80 7.62
N LEU A 165 -11.56 -8.54 8.90
CA LEU A 165 -12.00 -7.35 9.63
C LEU A 165 -11.42 -6.08 9.01
N GLY A 166 -10.11 -6.04 8.75
CA GLY A 166 -9.46 -4.91 8.10
C GLY A 166 -10.06 -4.59 6.73
N TYR A 167 -10.26 -5.64 5.91
CA TYR A 167 -10.91 -5.51 4.61
C TYR A 167 -12.36 -5.03 4.73
N ALA A 168 -13.13 -5.57 5.66
CA ALA A 168 -14.51 -5.16 5.89
C ALA A 168 -14.59 -3.67 6.27
N ILE A 169 -13.78 -3.20 7.22
CA ILE A 169 -13.72 -1.79 7.62
C ILE A 169 -13.34 -0.91 6.41
N PHE A 170 -12.26 -1.25 5.72
CA PHE A 170 -11.76 -0.49 4.57
C PHE A 170 -12.80 -0.39 3.45
N ARG A 171 -13.39 -1.52 3.06
CA ARG A 171 -14.36 -1.57 1.96
C ARG A 171 -15.71 -0.97 2.33
N LEU A 172 -16.29 -1.34 3.47
CA LEU A 172 -17.62 -0.88 3.85
C LEU A 172 -17.64 0.64 4.09
N SER A 173 -16.60 1.20 4.70
CA SER A 173 -16.45 2.65 4.89
C SER A 173 -16.36 3.41 3.56
N ASN A 174 -15.58 2.92 2.60
CA ASN A 174 -15.44 3.53 1.28
C ASN A 174 -16.71 3.37 0.44
N SER A 175 -17.34 2.20 0.47
CA SER A 175 -18.64 1.98 -0.17
C SER A 175 -19.72 2.88 0.41
N GLN A 176 -19.75 3.13 1.73
CA GLN A 176 -20.68 4.07 2.35
C GLN A 176 -20.48 5.50 1.84
N LYS A 177 -19.22 5.97 1.78
CA LYS A 177 -18.88 7.29 1.24
C LYS A 177 -19.23 7.42 -0.23
N ASP A 178 -18.97 6.38 -1.01
CA ASP A 178 -19.23 6.35 -2.44
C ASP A 178 -20.73 6.32 -2.75
N ALA A 179 -21.50 5.46 -2.06
CA ALA A 179 -22.96 5.43 -2.15
C ALA A 179 -23.56 6.79 -1.80
N PHE A 180 -23.10 7.42 -0.72
CA PHE A 180 -23.54 8.77 -0.33
C PHE A 180 -23.19 9.84 -1.37
N ARG A 181 -22.02 9.74 -2.02
CA ARG A 181 -21.61 10.69 -3.07
C ARG A 181 -22.35 10.50 -4.39
N ARG A 182 -22.76 9.26 -4.69
CA ARG A 182 -23.54 8.92 -5.89
C ARG A 182 -24.99 9.33 -5.75
N ASP A 183 -25.63 8.96 -4.65
CA ASP A 183 -27.01 9.30 -4.35
C ASP A 183 -27.22 9.43 -2.82
N PRO A 184 -27.22 10.67 -2.28
CA PRO A 184 -27.49 10.91 -0.87
C PRO A 184 -28.89 10.49 -0.41
N SER A 185 -29.85 10.32 -1.32
CA SER A 185 -31.24 9.96 -1.01
C SER A 185 -31.48 8.45 -0.92
N HIS A 186 -30.50 7.65 -1.36
CA HIS A 186 -30.60 6.20 -1.38
C HIS A 186 -30.86 5.62 0.04
N PRO A 187 -31.77 4.63 0.20
CA PRO A 187 -32.15 4.10 1.51
C PRO A 187 -30.98 3.65 2.41
N SER A 188 -29.91 3.13 1.80
CA SER A 188 -28.71 2.66 2.52
C SER A 188 -27.89 3.78 3.18
N VAL A 189 -28.09 5.05 2.81
CA VAL A 189 -27.27 6.18 3.30
C VAL A 189 -28.08 7.41 3.70
N ARG A 190 -29.37 7.51 3.35
CA ARG A 190 -30.23 8.67 3.68
C ARG A 190 -30.37 8.95 5.18
N HIS A 191 -30.18 7.93 6.01
CA HIS A 191 -30.23 8.04 7.47
C HIS A 191 -28.93 8.62 8.07
N LEU A 192 -27.88 8.79 7.27
CA LEU A 192 -26.60 9.32 7.75
C LEU A 192 -26.68 10.82 7.97
N ARG A 193 -26.18 11.24 9.13
CA ARG A 193 -26.08 12.65 9.52
C ARG A 193 -24.90 13.31 8.81
N THR A 194 -25.08 14.58 8.46
CA THR A 194 -24.07 15.34 7.70
C THR A 194 -23.88 16.77 8.19
N ILE A 195 -22.74 17.36 7.88
CA ILE A 195 -22.48 18.80 7.96
C ILE A 195 -22.44 19.38 6.55
N ALA A 196 -23.17 20.47 6.31
CA ALA A 196 -23.09 21.22 5.07
C ALA A 196 -21.79 22.03 5.01
N THR A 197 -21.15 22.09 3.85
CA THR A 197 -19.90 22.85 3.66
C THR A 197 -20.10 24.03 2.70
N PRO A 198 -19.24 25.06 2.76
CA PRO A 198 -19.29 26.19 1.82
C PRO A 198 -19.15 25.79 0.35
N THR A 199 -18.54 24.63 0.05
CA THR A 199 -18.36 24.15 -1.32
C THR A 199 -19.61 23.42 -1.87
N GLY A 200 -20.74 23.46 -1.16
CA GLY A 200 -21.95 22.70 -1.50
C GLY A 200 -21.87 21.19 -1.26
N ARG A 201 -20.70 20.68 -0.85
CA ARG A 201 -20.52 19.26 -0.49
C ARG A 201 -20.95 19.03 0.96
N LYS A 202 -21.31 17.80 1.30
CA LYS A 202 -21.67 17.39 2.67
C LYS A 202 -20.59 16.48 3.26
N LEU A 203 -20.29 16.66 4.54
CA LEU A 203 -19.39 15.81 5.32
C LEU A 203 -20.23 14.83 6.14
N LEU A 204 -19.97 13.52 6.04
CA LEU A 204 -20.65 12.49 6.82
C LEU A 204 -20.14 12.49 8.26
N VAL A 205 -21.03 12.61 9.26
CA VAL A 205 -20.71 12.61 10.71
C VAL A 205 -21.35 11.43 11.47
N SER A 206 -21.77 10.39 10.76
CA SER A 206 -22.31 9.16 11.32
C SER A 206 -21.93 7.96 10.46
N GLY A 207 -22.26 6.76 10.93
CA GLY A 207 -21.76 5.53 10.30
C GLY A 207 -20.25 5.43 10.50
N TRP A 208 -19.54 4.88 9.52
CA TRP A 208 -18.08 4.71 9.56
C TRP A 208 -17.36 6.04 9.76
N TRP A 209 -17.80 7.08 9.05
CA TRP A 209 -17.21 8.43 9.09
C TRP A 209 -17.60 9.25 10.33
N GLY A 210 -18.50 8.72 11.17
CA GLY A 210 -18.78 9.24 12.50
C GLY A 210 -17.96 8.58 13.60
N THR A 211 -17.40 7.40 13.36
CA THR A 211 -16.58 6.66 14.33
C THR A 211 -15.16 7.22 14.39
N ALA A 212 -14.54 7.45 13.22
CA ALA A 212 -13.26 8.13 13.09
C ALA A 212 -13.17 8.82 11.72
N ARG A 213 -12.42 9.92 11.63
CA ARG A 213 -12.28 10.71 10.39
C ARG A 213 -11.70 9.91 9.23
N HIS A 214 -10.81 8.96 9.55
CA HIS A 214 -10.12 8.08 8.61
C HIS A 214 -10.18 6.61 9.07
N ILE A 215 -11.37 6.13 9.43
CA ILE A 215 -11.57 4.71 9.80
C ILE A 215 -11.13 3.72 8.70
N ASN A 216 -11.17 4.15 7.43
CA ASN A 216 -10.65 3.36 6.32
C ASN A 216 -9.13 3.12 6.44
N TYR A 217 -8.36 4.06 6.99
CA TYR A 217 -6.92 3.89 7.20
C TYR A 217 -6.64 2.86 8.29
N LEU A 218 -7.49 2.77 9.33
CA LEU A 218 -7.41 1.67 10.30
C LEU A 218 -7.61 0.32 9.59
N GLY A 219 -8.63 0.19 8.75
CA GLY A 219 -8.87 -1.05 7.99
C GLY A 219 -7.69 -1.45 7.11
N ASP A 220 -7.08 -0.48 6.43
CA ASP A 220 -5.89 -0.67 5.59
C ASP A 220 -4.69 -1.16 6.43
N TRP A 221 -4.45 -0.51 7.58
CA TRP A 221 -3.36 -0.87 8.47
C TRP A 221 -3.52 -2.28 9.08
N LEU A 222 -4.75 -2.65 9.47
CA LEU A 222 -5.04 -3.99 10.00
C LEU A 222 -4.77 -5.09 8.96
N MET A 223 -5.07 -4.84 7.69
CA MET A 223 -4.70 -5.75 6.61
C MET A 223 -3.18 -5.87 6.49
N GLY A 224 -2.46 -4.75 6.52
CA GLY A 224 -1.01 -4.77 6.45
C GLY A 224 -0.34 -5.47 7.63
N LEU A 225 -0.89 -5.31 8.85
CA LEU A 225 -0.46 -6.05 10.03
C LEU A 225 -0.73 -7.55 9.88
N ALA A 226 -1.90 -7.94 9.36
CA ALA A 226 -2.24 -9.34 9.13
C ALA A 226 -1.30 -10.03 8.15
N TRP A 227 -0.69 -9.31 7.19
CA TRP A 227 0.32 -9.85 6.29
C TRP A 227 1.65 -10.15 6.99
N CYS A 228 1.96 -9.45 8.08
CA CYS A 228 3.19 -9.65 8.86
C CYS A 228 3.07 -10.77 9.88
N LEU A 229 1.89 -10.98 10.48
CA LEU A 229 1.67 -11.94 11.57
C LEU A 229 2.05 -13.40 11.27
N PRO A 230 1.95 -13.93 10.04
CA PRO A 230 2.41 -15.29 9.74
C PRO A 230 3.89 -15.52 10.00
N CYS A 231 4.68 -14.44 10.10
CA CYS A 231 6.12 -14.50 10.34
C CYS A 231 6.49 -14.78 11.80
N GLY A 232 5.52 -14.93 12.72
CA GLY A 232 5.77 -15.11 14.14
C GLY A 232 6.31 -13.84 14.81
N PHE A 233 6.84 -13.96 16.04
CA PHE A 233 7.29 -12.82 16.86
C PHE A 233 8.78 -12.86 17.22
N GLN A 234 9.54 -13.77 16.62
CA GLN A 234 10.95 -13.96 16.93
C GLN A 234 11.81 -12.76 16.51
N HIS A 235 11.44 -12.09 15.42
CA HIS A 235 12.18 -10.95 14.88
C HIS A 235 11.25 -9.79 14.49
N PRO A 236 11.70 -8.52 14.64
CA PRO A 236 10.90 -7.35 14.27
C PRO A 236 10.89 -7.06 12.76
N VAL A 237 11.83 -7.64 12.00
CA VAL A 237 12.04 -7.39 10.56
C VAL A 237 10.76 -7.56 9.71
N PRO A 238 9.95 -8.64 9.86
CA PRO A 238 8.67 -8.79 9.16
C PRO A 238 7.68 -7.66 9.36
N TYR A 239 7.71 -7.05 10.55
CA TYR A 239 6.77 -6.01 10.96
C TYR A 239 7.17 -4.64 10.45
N PHE A 240 8.34 -4.52 9.80
CA PHE A 240 8.78 -3.26 9.18
C PHE A 240 7.72 -2.69 8.24
N TYR A 241 7.06 -3.53 7.44
CA TYR A 241 5.97 -3.10 6.56
C TYR A 241 4.81 -2.48 7.35
N ALA A 242 4.29 -3.16 8.38
CA ALA A 242 3.19 -2.66 9.21
C ALA A 242 3.56 -1.36 9.95
N ILE A 243 4.81 -1.24 10.42
CA ILE A 243 5.32 -0.04 11.09
C ILE A 243 5.44 1.13 10.10
N TYR A 244 6.12 0.91 8.97
CA TYR A 244 6.24 1.90 7.89
C TYR A 244 4.85 2.37 7.43
N PHE A 245 3.92 1.44 7.24
CA PHE A 245 2.59 1.75 6.76
C PHE A 245 1.78 2.55 7.79
N ALA A 246 1.92 2.26 9.09
CA ALA A 246 1.34 3.09 10.15
C ALA A 246 1.82 4.54 10.07
N VAL A 247 3.15 4.74 9.96
CA VAL A 247 3.76 6.07 9.85
C VAL A 247 3.26 6.80 8.60
N LEU A 248 3.20 6.11 7.46
CA LEU A 248 2.67 6.64 6.21
C LEU A 248 1.21 7.10 6.36
N LEU A 249 0.36 6.29 7.00
CA LEU A 249 -1.06 6.60 7.19
C LEU A 249 -1.28 7.76 8.17
N ILE A 250 -0.49 7.86 9.25
CA ILE A 250 -0.51 8.99 10.18
C ILE A 250 -0.09 10.28 9.46
N HIS A 251 0.97 10.23 8.66
CA HIS A 251 1.41 11.38 7.86
C HIS A 251 0.34 11.79 6.85
N ARG A 252 -0.26 10.81 6.16
CA ARG A 252 -1.34 11.02 5.19
C ARG A 252 -2.56 11.67 5.82
N ASP A 253 -2.99 11.19 6.99
CA ASP A 253 -4.09 11.78 7.75
C ASP A 253 -3.82 13.25 8.13
N ARG A 254 -2.60 13.59 8.56
CA ARG A 254 -2.24 14.98 8.87
C ARG A 254 -2.36 15.89 7.65
N ARG A 255 -1.83 15.46 6.51
CA ARG A 255 -1.93 16.20 5.26
C ARG A 255 -3.37 16.34 4.78
N ASP A 256 -4.17 15.28 4.91
CA ASP A 256 -5.59 15.29 4.55
C ASP A 256 -6.40 16.22 5.47
N ASP A 257 -6.09 16.26 6.77
CA ASP A 257 -6.70 17.21 7.73
C ASP A 257 -6.40 18.67 7.33
N ASP A 258 -5.14 18.99 7.05
CA ASP A 258 -4.75 20.34 6.63
C ASP A 258 -5.44 20.75 5.32
N ALA A 259 -5.50 19.84 4.34
CA ALA A 259 -6.18 20.06 3.08
C ALA A 259 -7.69 20.27 3.28
N CYS A 260 -8.34 19.47 4.14
CA CYS A 260 -9.75 19.60 4.44
C CYS A 260 -10.07 20.87 5.24
N ARG A 261 -9.20 21.27 6.17
CA ARG A 261 -9.33 22.53 6.91
C ARG A 261 -9.23 23.73 5.99
N LYS A 262 -8.24 23.75 5.09
CA LYS A 262 -8.09 24.79 4.05
C LYS A 262 -9.31 24.86 3.12
N LYS A 263 -9.93 23.71 2.82
CA LYS A 263 -11.06 23.61 1.88
C LYS A 263 -12.42 23.91 2.49
N TYR A 264 -12.69 23.46 3.70
CA TYR A 264 -14.02 23.49 4.32
C TYR A 264 -14.11 24.46 5.51
N GLY A 265 -12.98 24.98 6.02
CA GLY A 265 -12.93 25.98 7.08
C GLY A 265 -13.70 25.55 8.33
N LYS A 266 -14.59 26.43 8.83
CA LYS A 266 -15.41 26.18 10.03
C LYS A 266 -16.24 24.89 9.98
N ALA A 267 -16.66 24.46 8.79
CA ALA A 267 -17.39 23.19 8.65
C ALA A 267 -16.49 21.98 8.96
N TRP A 268 -15.19 22.08 8.68
CA TRP A 268 -14.20 21.08 9.09
C TRP A 268 -13.95 21.12 10.59
N ASP A 269 -13.86 22.31 11.19
CA ASP A 269 -13.65 22.44 12.63
C ASP A 269 -14.82 21.79 13.42
N GLU A 270 -16.06 22.03 12.98
CA GLU A 270 -17.25 21.36 13.54
C GLU A 270 -17.23 19.85 13.27
N TYR A 271 -16.74 19.41 12.12
CA TYR A 271 -16.55 17.98 11.82
C TYR A 271 -15.58 17.33 12.81
N CYS A 272 -14.43 17.96 13.04
CA CYS A 272 -13.41 17.49 13.99
C CYS A 272 -13.91 17.49 15.44
N ARG A 273 -14.79 18.42 15.81
CA ARG A 273 -15.43 18.45 17.13
C ARG A 273 -16.39 17.28 17.33
N ARG A 274 -17.17 16.91 16.30
CA ARG A 274 -18.12 15.79 16.37
C ARG A 274 -17.46 14.43 16.28
N VAL A 275 -16.38 14.33 15.50
CA VAL A 275 -15.65 13.09 15.24
C VAL A 275 -14.20 13.31 15.66
N PRO A 276 -13.88 13.24 16.97
CA PRO A 276 -12.56 13.64 17.49
C PRO A 276 -11.45 12.69 17.06
N SER A 277 -11.73 11.39 16.98
CA SER A 277 -10.76 10.36 16.56
C SER A 277 -10.40 10.46 15.09
N ARG A 278 -9.10 10.38 14.80
CA ARG A 278 -8.50 10.46 13.48
C ARG A 278 -8.53 9.11 12.80
N LEU A 279 -7.87 8.11 13.37
CA LEU A 279 -7.74 6.76 12.80
C LEU A 279 -8.30 5.69 13.72
N ILE A 280 -7.87 5.71 15.00
CA ILE A 280 -8.21 4.67 15.96
C ILE A 280 -9.31 5.23 16.88
N PRO A 281 -10.54 4.68 16.79
CA PRO A 281 -11.64 5.14 17.62
C PRO A 281 -11.26 5.18 19.10
N TYR A 282 -11.52 6.31 19.75
CA TYR A 282 -11.27 6.55 21.17
C TYR A 282 -9.80 6.55 21.61
N VAL A 283 -8.83 6.46 20.69
CA VAL A 283 -7.39 6.47 21.00
C VAL A 283 -6.66 7.61 20.29
N TYR A 284 -6.81 7.72 18.97
CA TYR A 284 -6.13 8.71 18.12
C TYR A 284 -7.04 9.18 16.99
#